data_AF-A0A377LV46-F1
#
_entry.id   AF-A0A377LV46-F1
#
_cell.length_a   1.000
_cell.length_b   1.000
_cell.length_c   1.000
_cell.angle_alpha   90.00
_cell.angle_beta   90.00
_cell.angle_gamma   90.00
#
_symmetry.space_group_name_H-M   'P 1'
#
loop_
_entity.id
_entity.type
_entity.pdbx_description
1 polymer ?
#
loop_
_entity_poly.entity_id
_entity_poly.type
_entity_poly.pdbx_seq_one_letter_code
_entity_poly.pdbx_strand_id
1 'polypeptide(L)'
;MVGAAGSLPGDLQRLWQVKTPDTYHLEYGYSCMGYEIAAALGAKLARPGQPVYAMVGDGSYMMLHSELQTAVQEGIKITVLLFDNASFGCINNLQMGHGMGSFGTENRHRNPQTGQLDGPLVKGRFRAKRGKLRLSRVACT
;
A
#
# COMPACT_ATOMS: atom_id res chain seq x y z
N MET A 1 -1.39 -8.29 -10.94
CA MET A 1 -1.56 -7.34 -9.81
C MET A 1 -1.08 -8.04 -8.55
N VAL A 2 -0.44 -7.28 -7.67
CA VAL A 2 0.14 -7.74 -6.41
C VAL A 2 -0.44 -6.91 -5.25
N GLY A 3 -0.76 -7.55 -4.13
CA GLY A 3 -1.22 -6.91 -2.89
C GLY A 3 -1.05 -7.86 -1.71
N ALA A 4 -1.09 -7.35 -0.48
CA ALA A 4 -0.80 -8.20 0.69
C ALA A 4 -1.67 -7.92 1.91
N ALA A 5 -1.85 -6.66 2.27
CA ALA A 5 -2.41 -6.31 3.57
C ALA A 5 -3.47 -5.22 3.51
N GLY A 6 -4.18 -5.07 4.62
CA GLY A 6 -5.21 -4.06 4.80
C GLY A 6 -6.56 -4.49 4.22
N SER A 7 -7.40 -3.51 3.87
CA SER A 7 -8.69 -3.79 3.21
C SER A 7 -8.52 -4.25 1.77
N LEU A 8 -7.38 -3.94 1.14
CA LEU A 8 -7.15 -4.17 -0.28
C LEU A 8 -7.33 -5.64 -0.69
N PRO A 9 -6.79 -6.66 -0.01
CA PRO A 9 -7.08 -8.05 -0.39
C PRO A 9 -8.58 -8.37 -0.40
N GLY A 10 -9.32 -7.93 0.62
CA GLY A 10 -10.76 -8.16 0.71
C GLY A 10 -11.59 -7.38 -0.32
N ASP A 11 -11.20 -6.15 -0.64
CA ASP A 11 -11.84 -5.32 -1.67
C ASP A 11 -11.57 -5.89 -3.06
N LEU A 12 -10.32 -6.27 -3.33
CA LEU A 12 -9.90 -6.80 -4.61
C LEU A 12 -10.42 -8.21 -4.84
N GLN A 13 -10.63 -9.02 -3.80
CA GLN A 13 -11.31 -10.31 -3.92
C GLN A 13 -12.74 -10.15 -4.46
N ARG A 14 -13.42 -9.06 -4.09
CA ARG A 14 -14.79 -8.79 -4.52
C ARG A 14 -14.86 -8.09 -5.88
N LEU A 15 -13.91 -7.18 -6.14
CA LEU A 15 -13.99 -6.26 -7.28
C LEU A 15 -13.16 -6.70 -8.48
N TRP A 16 -12.07 -7.44 -8.28
CA TRP A 16 -11.11 -7.72 -9.34
C TRP A 16 -11.47 -9.00 -10.11
N GLN A 17 -11.72 -8.86 -11.41
CA GLN A 17 -12.03 -9.98 -12.30
C GLN A 17 -10.77 -10.45 -13.03
N VAL A 18 -10.29 -11.65 -12.68
CA VAL A 18 -9.09 -12.25 -13.26
C VAL A 18 -9.44 -12.87 -14.61
N LYS A 19 -8.79 -12.41 -15.68
CA LYS A 19 -9.00 -12.92 -17.05
C LYS A 19 -7.92 -13.89 -17.53
N THR A 20 -6.83 -14.01 -16.77
CA THR A 20 -5.66 -14.80 -17.19
C THR A 20 -5.02 -15.42 -15.95
N PRO A 21 -4.62 -16.72 -16.00
CA PRO A 21 -3.89 -17.36 -14.91
C PRO A 21 -2.64 -16.57 -14.50
N ASP A 22 -2.23 -16.70 -13.24
CA ASP A 22 -1.04 -16.08 -12.67
C ASP A 22 -1.00 -14.55 -12.69
N THR A 23 -2.15 -13.87 -12.84
CA THR A 23 -2.21 -12.39 -12.88
C THR A 23 -2.75 -11.75 -11.60
N TYR A 24 -3.04 -12.55 -10.58
CA TYR A 24 -3.60 -12.12 -9.30
C TYR A 24 -2.81 -12.72 -8.13
N HIS A 25 -1.87 -11.94 -7.61
CA HIS A 25 -0.97 -12.32 -6.53
C HIS A 25 -1.37 -11.58 -5.27
N LEU A 26 -2.16 -12.22 -4.42
CA LEU A 26 -2.54 -11.67 -3.13
C LEU A 26 -2.06 -12.56 -1.99
N GLU A 27 -1.51 -11.93 -0.97
CA GLU A 27 -1.23 -12.57 0.30
C GLU A 27 -2.54 -12.63 1.12
N TYR A 28 -2.87 -13.83 1.61
CA TYR A 28 -4.07 -14.09 2.42
C TYR A 28 -3.77 -14.82 3.74
N GLY A 29 -2.51 -15.22 3.96
CA GLY A 29 -2.14 -16.03 5.11
C GLY A 29 -1.75 -15.16 6.29
N TYR A 30 -0.62 -14.46 6.15
CA TYR A 30 -0.02 -13.68 7.23
C TYR A 30 -0.37 -12.18 7.18
N SER A 31 -1.02 -11.72 6.11
CA SER A 31 -1.26 -10.31 5.81
C SER A 31 0.02 -9.47 5.91
N CYS A 32 1.09 -9.95 5.29
CA CYS A 32 2.45 -9.38 5.39
C CYS A 32 2.54 -7.98 4.76
N MET A 33 2.42 -6.95 5.60
CA MET A 33 2.64 -5.56 5.19
C MET A 33 4.05 -5.34 4.63
N GLY A 34 4.17 -4.66 3.49
CA GLY A 34 5.45 -4.35 2.85
C GLY A 34 5.88 -5.36 1.77
N TYR A 35 5.20 -6.51 1.67
CA TYR A 35 5.45 -7.51 0.63
C TYR A 35 5.24 -6.96 -0.80
N GLU A 36 4.33 -6.01 -0.97
CA GLU A 36 3.69 -5.68 -2.24
C GLU A 36 4.69 -5.19 -3.31
N ILE A 37 5.67 -4.38 -2.93
CA ILE A 37 6.66 -3.81 -3.87
C ILE A 37 7.70 -4.87 -4.26
N ALA A 38 8.23 -5.61 -3.29
CA ALA A 38 9.22 -6.66 -3.53
C ALA A 38 8.63 -7.78 -4.41
N ALA A 39 7.40 -8.19 -4.11
CA ALA A 39 6.69 -9.20 -4.90
C ALA A 39 6.32 -8.72 -6.30
N ALA A 40 5.98 -7.43 -6.48
CA ALA A 40 5.79 -6.86 -7.80
C ALA A 40 7.08 -6.88 -8.64
N LEU A 41 8.23 -6.61 -8.02
CA LEU A 41 9.53 -6.73 -8.68
C LEU A 41 9.80 -8.18 -9.11
N GLY A 42 9.60 -9.15 -8.21
CA GLY A 42 9.75 -10.58 -8.50
C GLY A 42 8.80 -11.07 -9.61
N ALA A 43 7.53 -10.66 -9.57
CA ALA A 43 6.56 -10.99 -10.61
C ALA A 43 6.96 -10.41 -11.98
N LYS A 44 7.52 -9.19 -12.00
CA LYS A 44 8.00 -8.57 -13.23
C LYS A 44 9.23 -9.27 -13.80
N LEU A 45 10.14 -9.74 -12.95
CA LEU A 45 11.28 -10.58 -13.34
C LEU A 45 10.80 -11.91 -13.93
N ALA A 46 9.82 -12.56 -13.32
CA ALA A 46 9.26 -13.82 -13.79
C ALA A 46 8.49 -13.69 -15.12
N ARG A 47 7.83 -12.55 -15.36
CA ARG A 47 7.06 -12.27 -16.59
C ARG A 47 7.43 -10.90 -17.18
N PRO A 48 8.61 -10.75 -17.83
CA PRO A 48 9.10 -9.44 -18.30
C PRO A 48 8.18 -8.72 -19.29
N GLY A 49 7.43 -9.47 -20.11
CA GLY A 49 6.49 -8.90 -21.10
C GLY A 49 5.18 -8.38 -20.51
N GLN A 50 4.85 -8.69 -19.24
CA GLN A 50 3.56 -8.31 -18.65
C GLN A 50 3.67 -7.05 -17.78
N PRO A 51 2.66 -6.17 -17.78
CA PRO A 51 2.62 -5.07 -16.82
C PRO A 51 2.32 -5.59 -15.42
N VAL A 52 3.04 -5.07 -14.42
CA VAL A 52 2.84 -5.43 -13.01
C VAL A 52 2.45 -4.18 -12.21
N TYR A 53 1.40 -4.35 -11.40
CA TYR A 53 0.81 -3.33 -10.55
C TYR A 53 0.86 -3.81 -9.10
N ALA A 54 1.53 -3.05 -8.22
CA ALA A 54 1.52 -3.23 -6.77
C ALA A 54 0.42 -2.34 -6.18
N MET A 55 -0.51 -2.93 -5.41
CA MET A 55 -1.57 -2.24 -4.68
C MET A 55 -1.09 -2.09 -3.23
N VAL A 56 -0.74 -0.88 -2.82
CA VAL A 56 0.01 -0.66 -1.57
C VAL A 56 -0.71 0.39 -0.73
N GLY A 57 -0.94 0.13 0.56
CA GLY A 57 -1.35 1.16 1.51
C GLY A 57 -0.17 2.02 1.95
N ASP A 58 -0.40 3.26 2.38
CA ASP A 58 0.60 4.13 2.99
C ASP A 58 1.33 3.46 4.18
N GLY A 59 0.58 2.73 5.03
CA GLY A 59 1.15 1.92 6.11
C GLY A 59 2.13 0.85 5.61
N SER A 60 1.75 0.04 4.62
CA SER A 60 2.64 -0.98 4.02
C SER A 60 3.86 -0.33 3.36
N TYR A 61 3.66 0.80 2.68
CA TYR A 61 4.74 1.54 2.04
C TYR A 61 5.79 2.01 3.04
N MET A 62 5.37 2.53 4.20
CA MET A 62 6.30 2.97 5.25
C MET A 62 7.09 1.81 5.87
N MET A 63 6.56 0.58 5.85
CA MET A 63 7.27 -0.59 6.37
C MET A 63 8.37 -1.08 5.44
N LEU A 64 8.07 -1.23 4.14
CA LEU A 64 9.05 -1.74 3.18
C LEU A 64 8.82 -1.21 1.77
N HIS A 65 9.69 -0.29 1.34
CA HIS A 65 9.69 0.27 -0.01
C HIS A 65 11.08 0.23 -0.69
N SER A 66 12.07 -0.39 -0.06
CA SER A 66 13.48 -0.33 -0.48
C SER A 66 13.72 -0.94 -1.88
N GLU A 67 12.94 -1.94 -2.28
CA GLU A 67 13.03 -2.57 -3.60
C GLU A 67 12.67 -1.64 -4.78
N LEU A 68 12.13 -0.44 -4.50
CA LEU A 68 12.04 0.60 -5.53
C LEU A 68 13.43 1.00 -6.05
N GLN A 69 14.46 0.98 -5.18
CA GLN A 69 15.83 1.25 -5.58
C GLN A 69 16.35 0.15 -6.53
N THR A 70 16.14 -1.12 -6.19
CA THR A 70 16.49 -2.27 -7.03
C THR A 70 15.80 -2.19 -8.39
N ALA A 71 14.50 -1.90 -8.41
CA ALA A 71 13.75 -1.72 -9.65
C ALA A 71 14.34 -0.62 -10.55
N VAL A 72 14.79 0.51 -9.97
CA VAL A 72 15.45 1.59 -10.71
C VAL A 72 16.82 1.17 -11.20
N GLN A 73 17.62 0.54 -10.34
CA GLN A 73 18.98 0.08 -10.63
C GLN A 73 18.99 -0.91 -11.81
N GLU A 74 18.12 -1.91 -11.77
CA GLU A 74 18.02 -2.96 -12.79
C GLU A 74 17.18 -2.53 -14.00
N GLY A 75 16.63 -1.31 -13.99
CA GLY A 75 15.77 -0.80 -15.06
C GLY A 75 14.44 -1.55 -15.22
N ILE A 76 13.98 -2.22 -14.18
CA ILE A 76 12.76 -3.03 -14.18
C ILE A 76 11.56 -2.16 -13.84
N LYS A 77 10.61 -2.07 -14.78
CA LYS A 77 9.42 -1.24 -14.62
C LYS A 77 8.30 -1.96 -13.88
N ILE A 78 8.03 -1.51 -12.66
CA ILE A 78 6.80 -1.82 -11.90
C ILE A 78 5.95 -0.55 -11.72
N THR A 79 4.63 -0.74 -11.62
CA THR A 79 3.69 0.35 -11.30
C THR A 79 3.20 0.19 -9.87
N VAL A 80 3.36 1.21 -9.04
CA VAL A 80 2.89 1.22 -7.65
C VAL A 80 1.67 2.13 -7.55
N LEU A 81 0.54 1.56 -7.11
CA LEU A 81 -0.70 2.24 -6.79
C LEU A 81 -0.76 2.39 -5.27
N LEU A 82 -0.49 3.59 -4.79
CA LEU A 82 -0.36 3.88 -3.36
C LEU A 82 -1.64 4.52 -2.83
N PHE A 83 -2.37 3.79 -2.00
CA PHE A 83 -3.58 4.22 -1.33
C PHE A 83 -3.21 4.91 -0.03
N ASP A 84 -3.43 6.22 0.02
CA ASP A 84 -3.01 7.05 1.14
C ASP A 84 -4.23 7.64 1.85
N ASN A 85 -4.48 7.14 3.05
CA ASN A 85 -5.53 7.60 3.96
C ASN A 85 -4.94 8.15 5.28
N ALA A 86 -3.61 8.35 5.35
CA ALA A 86 -2.88 8.77 6.54
C ALA A 86 -3.13 7.90 7.79
N SER A 87 -3.32 6.59 7.63
CA SER A 87 -3.65 5.68 8.74
C SER A 87 -3.44 4.19 8.42
N PHE A 88 -3.39 3.35 9.45
CA PHE A 88 -3.70 1.93 9.34
C PHE A 88 -5.22 1.72 9.24
N GLY A 89 -5.80 2.17 8.12
CA GLY A 89 -7.24 2.36 7.98
C GLY A 89 -8.11 1.12 8.23
N CYS A 90 -7.67 -0.08 7.84
CA CYS A 90 -8.44 -1.31 8.13
C CYS A 90 -8.55 -1.58 9.63
N ILE A 91 -7.47 -1.36 10.37
CA ILE A 91 -7.41 -1.53 11.82
C ILE A 91 -8.27 -0.45 12.48
N ASN A 92 -8.13 0.81 12.04
CA ASN A 92 -8.96 1.91 12.54
C ASN A 92 -10.46 1.63 12.33
N ASN A 93 -10.86 1.16 11.14
CA ASN A 93 -12.25 0.85 10.85
C ASN A 93 -12.81 -0.23 11.78
N LEU A 94 -12.01 -1.25 12.12
CA LEU A 94 -12.39 -2.26 13.10
C LEU A 94 -12.52 -1.66 14.50
N GLN A 95 -11.57 -0.82 14.93
CA GLN A 95 -11.63 -0.14 16.23
C GLN A 95 -12.91 0.71 16.35
N MET A 96 -13.17 1.55 15.35
CA MET A 96 -14.36 2.41 15.29
C MET A 96 -15.65 1.60 15.23
N GLY A 97 -15.70 0.54 14.41
CA GLY A 97 -16.87 -0.33 14.28
C GLY A 97 -17.23 -1.10 15.55
N HIS A 98 -16.26 -1.32 16.44
CA HIS A 98 -16.45 -1.95 17.75
C HIS A 98 -16.54 -0.95 18.92
N GLY A 99 -16.62 0.35 18.63
CA GLY A 99 -16.91 1.39 19.63
C GLY A 99 -15.73 1.79 20.52
N MET A 100 -14.49 1.40 20.21
CA MET A 100 -13.33 1.78 21.05
C MET A 100 -12.75 3.17 20.72
N GLY A 101 -13.20 3.80 19.63
CA GLY A 101 -12.56 5.01 19.09
C GLY A 101 -11.25 4.71 18.35
N SER A 102 -10.64 5.73 17.74
CA SER A 102 -9.34 5.58 17.07
C SER A 102 -8.23 5.54 18.12
N PHE A 103 -7.37 4.51 18.06
CA PHE A 103 -6.22 4.40 18.96
C PHE A 103 -4.99 3.83 18.25
N GLY A 104 -3.97 4.66 18.07
CA GLY A 104 -2.66 4.25 17.52
C GLY A 104 -2.69 3.88 16.04
N THR A 105 -3.80 4.11 15.34
CA THR A 105 -3.98 3.73 13.94
C THR A 105 -3.92 4.91 12.98
N GLU A 106 -4.09 6.14 13.45
CA GLU A 106 -4.01 7.35 12.62
C GLU A 106 -2.64 8.02 12.72
N ASN A 107 -2.09 8.43 11.57
CA ASN A 107 -0.84 9.21 11.54
C ASN A 107 -1.17 10.66 11.85
N ARG A 108 -1.04 11.08 13.11
CA ARG A 108 -1.37 12.43 13.58
C ARG A 108 -0.16 13.19 14.09
N HIS A 109 -0.19 14.51 13.91
CA HIS A 109 0.77 15.39 14.56
C HIS A 109 0.58 15.34 16.08
N ARG A 110 1.70 15.41 16.82
CA ARG A 110 1.64 15.60 18.27
C ARG A 110 1.08 16.99 18.58
N ASN A 111 0.05 17.02 19.39
CA ASN A 111 -0.55 18.24 19.89
C ASN A 111 0.32 18.82 21.02
N PRO A 112 0.80 20.07 20.92
CA PRO A 112 1.67 20.65 21.93
C PRO A 112 0.93 21.00 23.23
N GLN A 113 -0.40 21.14 23.22
CA GLN A 113 -1.20 21.43 24.42
C GLN A 113 -1.50 20.16 25.23
N THR A 114 -1.90 19.08 24.58
CA THR A 114 -2.28 17.81 25.26
C THR A 114 -1.11 16.84 25.40
N GLY A 115 -0.06 17.02 24.58
CA GLY A 115 1.06 16.08 24.47
C GLY A 115 0.69 14.78 23.74
N GLN A 116 -0.55 14.61 23.28
CA GLN A 116 -1.03 13.37 22.65
C GLN A 116 -0.91 13.43 21.11
N LEU A 117 -1.12 12.30 20.43
CA LEU A 117 -1.21 12.22 18.96
C LEU A 117 -2.65 12.49 18.48
N ASP A 118 -3.25 13.58 18.93
CA ASP A 118 -4.64 13.99 18.61
C ASP A 118 -4.69 15.24 17.70
N GLY A 119 -3.55 15.68 17.17
CA GLY A 119 -3.46 16.79 16.23
C GLY A 119 -3.97 16.45 14.82
N PRO A 120 -3.76 17.36 13.85
CA PRO A 120 -4.12 17.12 12.45
C PRO A 120 -3.45 15.88 11.86
N LEU A 121 -4.09 15.25 10.87
CA LEU A 121 -3.51 14.11 10.14
C LEU A 121 -2.25 14.53 9.36
N VAL A 122 -1.21 13.71 9.47
CA VAL A 122 0.02 13.81 8.70
C VAL A 122 -0.23 13.21 7.32
N LYS A 123 -0.52 14.05 6.34
CA LYS A 123 -0.66 13.58 4.95
C LYS A 123 0.71 13.26 4.35
N GLY A 124 0.86 12.04 3.85
CA GLY A 124 2.04 11.64 3.10
C GLY A 124 2.27 12.53 1.88
N ARG A 125 3.52 12.97 1.65
CA ARG A 125 3.92 13.70 0.43
C ARG A 125 4.53 12.75 -0.59
N PHE A 126 3.73 11.80 -1.06
CA PHE A 126 4.14 10.88 -2.11
C PHE A 126 4.05 11.55 -3.48
N ARG A 127 5.19 11.65 -4.18
CA ARG A 127 5.27 12.33 -5.48
C ARG A 127 5.29 11.31 -6.60
N ALA A 128 4.28 11.37 -7.47
CA ALA A 128 4.26 10.60 -8.70
C ALA A 128 5.37 11.08 -9.65
N LYS A 129 6.26 10.17 -10.05
CA LYS A 129 7.17 10.39 -11.19
C LYS A 129 6.70 9.55 -12.38
N ARG A 130 6.76 10.12 -13.58
CA ARG A 130 6.57 9.41 -14.85
C ARG A 130 7.95 8.94 -15.33
N GLY A 131 8.12 7.64 -15.60
CA GLY A 131 9.40 7.07 -16.04
C GLY A 131 9.49 5.55 -15.87
N LYS A 132 10.71 5.03 -15.64
CA LYS A 132 10.98 3.61 -15.33
C LYS A 132 10.26 3.13 -14.06
N LEU A 133 10.04 4.04 -13.11
CA LEU A 133 9.19 3.81 -11.94
C LEU A 133 7.96 4.70 -12.04
N ARG A 134 6.76 4.13 -11.84
CA ARG A 134 5.51 4.89 -11.74
C ARG A 134 4.87 4.66 -10.38
N LEU A 135 4.99 5.65 -9.49
CA LEU A 135 4.17 5.76 -8.28
C LEU A 135 2.94 6.60 -8.64
N SER A 136 1.74 6.06 -8.44
CA SER A 136 0.48 6.80 -8.61
C SER A 136 -0.23 6.79 -7.26
N ARG A 137 -0.34 7.98 -6.65
CA ARG A 137 -1.05 8.16 -5.39
C ARG A 137 -2.55 8.15 -5.68
N VAL A 138 -3.27 7.27 -4.99
CA VAL A 138 -4.72 7.24 -4.89
C VAL A 138 -5.05 7.79 -3.51
N ALA A 139 -5.60 9.01 -3.46
CA ALA A 139 -6.10 9.55 -2.21
C ALA A 139 -7.43 8.85 -1.90
N CYS A 140 -7.51 8.20 -0.74
CA CYS A 140 -8.78 7.69 -0.22
C CYS A 140 -9.36 8.81 0.65
N THR A 141 -10.48 9.39 0.21
CA THR A 141 -11.26 10.39 0.96
C THR A 141 -12.21 9.73 1.92
#